data_AF-A0A2U9R2N2-F1
#
_entry.id   AF-A0A2U9R2N2-F1
#
_cell.length_a   1.000
_cell.length_b   1.000
_cell.length_c   1.000
_cell.angle_alpha   90.00
_cell.angle_beta   90.00
_cell.angle_gamma   90.00
#
_symmetry.space_group_name_H-M   'P 1'
#
loop_
_entity.id
_entity.type
_entity.pdbx_description
1 polymer ?
#
loop_
_entity_poly.entity_id
_entity_poly.type
_entity_poly.pdbx_seq_one_letter_code
_entity_poly.pdbx_strand_id
1 'polypeptide(L)'
;MKHPFQHILLDKTGDYFFAAAINSVFLFKISTGSAEAKLLASWTDEVDPYYTIRKHHKELLEQYEKQQREKKEAEDAAKAEEEPATVVNENNKRVIPEEQIPASTKQVMNKKPKLPLPGPGAPPTYTYIRDMCLSRDNQYLIVTTDNDKAVVIFKINYSETEPSKVFELVKRQPISKRPSAVCTSMDDSKVIIADKFGDVYSIFLKDTEVIDDSKLVPILGHVSMLTCVQNAIDENGKEVVMTADRDEHIRISYFPKSYVIKKILFGHKEFISSFILPEWCNGKVLVSAGGDSFIATWLWQSAEEGKELKCKFEVDDLVKDKLNDKHLVPEKFQDDSGNLVEYCISKLVALNKTKQIAVIFERISSVFIFDLSEDGELSFNKEYKVSSDIVTITAAKDQLICSLDDMSQCLEIFDINEDKSLTVSKNASKLIESINNANDSVIGDIDELIPLFNTNYMRKRRLH
;
A
#
# COMPACT_ATOMS: atom_id res chain seq x y z
N MET A 1 -0.25 16.85 19.54
CA MET A 1 0.69 15.71 19.69
C MET A 1 1.30 15.40 18.34
N LYS A 2 2.58 14.97 18.25
CA LYS A 2 3.18 14.62 16.95
C LYS A 2 2.62 13.28 16.48
N HIS A 3 2.16 13.20 15.24
CA HIS A 3 1.65 11.95 14.69
C HIS A 3 2.82 10.96 14.45
N PRO A 4 2.72 9.67 14.81
CA PRO A 4 3.75 8.67 14.56
C PRO A 4 3.92 8.42 13.06
N PHE A 5 5.08 7.93 12.64
CA PHE A 5 5.32 7.66 11.22
C PHE A 5 4.67 6.35 10.79
N GLN A 6 3.73 6.38 9.86
CA GLN A 6 3.08 5.16 9.35
C GLN A 6 3.99 4.35 8.43
N HIS A 7 4.84 5.04 7.67
CA HIS A 7 5.77 4.44 6.73
C HIS A 7 7.15 5.05 6.91
N ILE A 8 8.18 4.21 6.88
CA ILE A 8 9.57 4.64 6.94
C ILE A 8 10.39 3.83 5.95
N LEU A 9 11.40 4.46 5.36
CA LEU A 9 12.37 3.83 4.45
C LEU A 9 13.76 4.38 4.73
N LEU A 10 14.75 3.50 4.61
CA LEU A 10 16.14 3.90 4.47
C LEU A 10 16.58 3.62 3.04
N ASP A 11 17.32 4.55 2.46
CA ASP A 11 17.99 4.28 1.21
C ASP A 11 19.11 3.24 1.39
N LYS A 12 19.59 2.64 0.30
CA LYS A 12 20.68 1.65 0.35
C LYS A 12 21.96 2.17 1.02
N THR A 13 22.18 3.48 1.01
CA THR A 13 23.33 4.07 1.70
C THR A 13 23.12 4.23 3.21
N GLY A 14 21.89 4.16 3.70
CA GLY A 14 21.56 4.45 5.11
C GLY A 14 21.78 5.92 5.50
N ASP A 15 22.12 6.79 4.54
CA ASP A 15 22.36 8.22 4.82
C ASP A 15 21.08 9.05 4.64
N TYR A 16 20.08 8.51 3.94
CA TYR A 16 18.81 9.18 3.65
C TYR A 16 17.64 8.39 4.22
N PHE A 17 16.90 9.05 5.11
CA PHE A 17 15.73 8.50 5.79
C PHE A 17 14.47 9.19 5.31
N PHE A 18 13.51 8.39 4.85
CA PHE A 18 12.20 8.85 4.43
C PHE A 18 11.18 8.41 5.46
N ALA A 19 10.26 9.30 5.79
CA ALA A 19 9.17 8.99 6.71
C ALA A 19 7.87 9.62 6.21
N ALA A 20 6.75 8.94 6.42
CA ALA A 20 5.43 9.49 6.16
C ALA A 20 4.67 9.60 7.49
N ALA A 21 4.07 10.77 7.72
CA ALA A 21 3.14 11.03 8.81
C ALA A 21 1.87 11.66 8.22
N ILE A 22 0.71 11.08 8.53
CA ILE A 22 -0.58 11.52 7.95
C ILE A 22 -0.49 11.49 6.42
N ASN A 23 -0.61 12.64 5.76
CA ASN A 23 -0.56 12.85 4.33
C ASN A 23 0.74 13.53 3.88
N SER A 24 1.72 13.64 4.77
CA SER A 24 3.02 14.24 4.52
C SER A 24 4.11 13.19 4.41
N VAL A 25 5.09 13.46 3.55
CA VAL A 25 6.34 12.70 3.40
C VAL A 25 7.52 13.62 3.66
N PHE A 26 8.50 13.13 4.41
CA PHE A 26 9.70 13.85 4.81
C PHE A 26 10.93 13.11 4.31
N LEU A 27 11.96 13.87 3.90
CA LEU A 27 13.29 13.36 3.58
C LEU A 27 14.32 13.99 4.51
N PHE A 28 15.01 13.15 5.27
CA PHE A 28 16.08 13.51 6.17
C PHE A 28 17.41 12.98 5.69
N LYS A 29 18.47 13.77 5.88
CA LYS A 29 19.85 13.29 5.84
C LYS A 29 20.30 12.95 7.26
N ILE A 30 20.68 11.69 7.48
CA ILE A 30 21.04 11.13 8.79
C ILE A 30 22.48 10.61 8.86
N SER A 31 23.35 11.14 7.99
CA SER A 31 24.71 10.63 7.72
C SER A 31 25.51 10.21 8.95
N THR A 32 26.21 9.08 8.84
CA THR A 32 27.13 8.57 9.86
C THR A 32 28.14 9.64 10.31
N GLY A 33 27.98 10.14 11.54
CA GLY A 33 28.87 11.13 12.17
C GLY A 33 28.20 12.45 12.53
N SER A 34 27.01 12.75 11.99
CA SER A 34 26.19 13.87 12.48
C SER A 34 25.37 13.42 13.69
N ALA A 35 25.32 14.25 14.73
CA ALA A 35 24.45 14.01 15.87
C ALA A 35 22.99 14.37 15.59
N GLU A 36 22.73 15.13 14.54
CA GLU A 36 21.40 15.64 14.18
C GLU A 36 21.06 15.28 12.73
N ALA A 37 19.78 15.01 12.49
CA ALA A 37 19.22 14.83 11.17
C ALA A 37 18.96 16.20 10.55
N LYS A 38 19.27 16.33 9.26
CA LYS A 38 18.88 17.52 8.49
C LYS A 38 17.66 17.19 7.65
N LEU A 39 16.54 17.87 7.89
CA LEU A 39 15.41 17.86 6.95
C LEU A 39 15.87 18.49 5.63
N LEU A 40 15.79 17.72 4.54
CA LEU A 40 16.09 18.19 3.19
C LEU A 40 14.83 18.65 2.48
N ALA A 41 13.72 17.93 2.66
CA ALA A 41 12.46 18.20 1.97
C ALA A 41 11.27 17.65 2.74
N SER A 42 10.11 18.26 2.52
CA SER A 42 8.81 17.68 2.85
C SER A 42 7.84 17.89 1.70
N TRP A 43 6.88 16.99 1.56
CA TRP A 43 5.76 17.10 0.63
C TRP A 43 4.49 16.68 1.34
N THR A 44 3.42 17.46 1.19
CA THR A 44 2.10 17.18 1.76
C THR A 44 1.09 16.97 0.64
N ASP A 45 0.31 15.90 0.69
CA ASP A 45 -0.77 15.68 -0.27
C ASP A 45 -1.93 16.64 0.00
N GLU A 46 -2.11 17.63 -0.87
CA GLU A 46 -3.16 18.66 -0.75
C GLU A 46 -4.51 18.22 -1.37
N VAL A 47 -4.63 16.99 -1.86
CA VAL A 47 -5.89 16.52 -2.46
C VAL A 47 -6.99 16.43 -1.42
N ASP A 48 -8.12 17.06 -1.73
CA ASP A 48 -9.33 17.06 -0.90
C ASP A 48 -9.74 15.62 -0.51
N PRO A 49 -9.97 15.32 0.79
CA PRO A 49 -10.54 14.04 1.23
C PRO A 49 -11.84 13.64 0.52
N TYR A 50 -12.60 14.63 0.03
CA TYR A 50 -13.83 14.43 -0.72
C TYR A 50 -13.64 14.45 -2.24
N TYR A 51 -12.39 14.44 -2.73
CA TYR A 51 -12.05 14.53 -4.15
C TYR A 51 -12.84 13.52 -4.99
N THR A 52 -12.81 12.23 -4.62
CA THR A 52 -13.51 11.18 -5.38
C THR A 52 -15.02 11.44 -5.43
N ILE A 53 -15.63 11.86 -4.31
CA ILE A 53 -17.07 12.12 -4.23
C ILE A 53 -17.43 13.35 -5.09
N ARG A 54 -16.65 14.42 -5.00
CA ARG A 54 -16.87 15.65 -5.80
C ARG A 54 -16.66 15.41 -7.28
N LYS A 55 -15.65 14.63 -7.67
CA LYS A 55 -15.39 14.24 -9.06
C LYS A 55 -16.59 13.48 -9.63
N HIS A 56 -17.06 12.46 -8.93
CA HIS A 56 -18.23 11.69 -9.36
C HIS A 56 -19.51 12.55 -9.43
N HIS A 57 -19.72 13.43 -8.45
CA HIS A 57 -20.84 14.36 -8.46
C HIS A 57 -20.80 15.31 -9.66
N LYS A 58 -19.61 15.81 -10.02
CA LYS A 58 -19.42 16.65 -11.21
C LYS A 58 -19.77 15.90 -12.50
N GLU A 59 -19.31 14.65 -12.65
CA GLU A 59 -19.64 13.80 -13.81
C GLU A 59 -21.16 13.57 -13.92
N LEU A 60 -21.83 13.27 -12.80
CA LEU A 60 -23.28 13.12 -12.77
C LEU A 60 -24.02 14.41 -13.12
N LEU A 61 -23.52 15.56 -12.68
CA LEU A 61 -24.08 16.87 -13.04
C LEU A 61 -23.93 17.16 -14.53
N GLU A 62 -22.77 16.90 -15.12
CA GLU A 62 -22.52 17.08 -16.56
C GLU A 62 -23.43 16.16 -17.39
N GLN A 63 -23.59 14.89 -16.98
CA GLN A 63 -24.52 13.97 -17.61
C GLN A 63 -25.98 14.43 -17.49
N TYR A 64 -26.38 14.93 -16.31
CA TYR A 64 -27.71 15.50 -16.10
C TYR A 64 -27.94 16.72 -17.01
N GLU A 65 -27.01 17.66 -17.05
CA GLU A 65 -27.12 18.86 -17.89
C GLU A 65 -27.17 18.53 -19.37
N LYS A 66 -26.38 17.55 -19.84
CA LYS A 66 -26.44 17.06 -21.22
C LYS A 66 -27.81 16.45 -21.53
N GLN A 67 -28.35 15.61 -20.65
CA GLN A 67 -29.69 15.04 -20.83
C GLN A 67 -30.79 16.11 -20.86
N GLN A 68 -30.69 17.15 -20.02
CA GLN A 68 -31.67 18.25 -20.03
C GLN A 68 -31.58 19.10 -21.32
N ARG A 69 -30.36 19.30 -21.88
CA ARG A 69 -30.20 19.95 -23.19
C ARG A 69 -30.78 19.11 -24.31
N GLU A 70 -30.45 17.81 -24.39
CA GLU A 70 -31.00 16.88 -25.37
C GLU A 70 -32.54 16.84 -25.31
N LYS A 71 -33.12 16.84 -24.10
CA LYS A 71 -34.57 16.87 -23.90
C LYS A 71 -35.20 18.18 -24.39
N LYS A 72 -34.58 19.31 -24.06
CA LYS A 72 -35.05 20.63 -24.50
C LYS A 72 -34.99 20.76 -26.02
N GLU A 73 -33.90 20.30 -26.64
CA GLU A 73 -33.75 20.28 -28.10
C GLU A 73 -34.80 19.39 -28.77
N ALA A 74 -35.11 18.22 -28.20
CA ALA A 74 -36.18 17.36 -28.71
C ALA A 74 -37.58 17.97 -28.54
N GLU A 75 -37.86 18.63 -27.41
CA GLU A 75 -39.12 19.35 -27.18
C GLU A 75 -39.27 20.56 -28.13
N ASP A 76 -38.19 21.30 -28.37
CA ASP A 76 -38.18 22.44 -29.30
C ASP A 76 -38.33 21.96 -30.76
N ALA A 77 -37.74 20.82 -31.14
CA ALA A 77 -37.93 20.21 -32.45
C ALA A 77 -39.36 19.69 -32.68
N ALA A 78 -39.96 19.03 -31.68
CA ALA A 78 -41.34 18.58 -31.74
C ALA A 78 -42.33 19.75 -31.87
N LYS A 79 -42.08 20.87 -31.16
CA LYS A 79 -42.88 22.10 -31.30
C LYS A 79 -42.70 22.76 -32.67
N ALA A 80 -41.52 22.67 -33.27
CA ALA A 80 -41.28 23.18 -34.62
C ALA A 80 -41.97 22.34 -35.72
N GLU A 81 -42.24 21.06 -35.46
CA GLU A 81 -43.03 20.19 -36.35
C GLU A 81 -44.56 20.36 -36.15
N GLU A 82 -45.02 21.01 -35.09
CA GLU A 82 -46.44 21.16 -34.72
C GLU A 82 -47.12 22.50 -35.11
N GLU A 83 -46.46 23.43 -35.82
CA GLU A 83 -47.15 24.62 -36.39
C GLU A 83 -47.68 24.38 -37.84
N PRO A 84 -48.84 24.96 -38.22
CA PRO A 84 -49.94 24.19 -38.78
C PRO A 84 -49.87 24.02 -40.30
N ALA A 85 -49.85 22.76 -40.76
CA ALA A 85 -50.35 22.43 -42.09
C ALA A 85 -51.88 22.31 -42.04
N THR A 86 -52.59 23.39 -42.36
CA THR A 86 -54.01 23.38 -42.67
C THR A 86 -54.28 22.58 -43.95
N VAL A 87 -54.58 21.29 -43.84
CA VAL A 87 -55.48 20.62 -44.79
C VAL A 87 -56.30 19.57 -44.04
N VAL A 88 -57.59 19.86 -43.92
CA VAL A 88 -58.63 18.92 -43.53
C VAL A 88 -58.69 17.80 -44.56
N ASN A 89 -58.63 16.55 -44.13
CA ASN A 89 -59.42 15.50 -44.76
C ASN A 89 -59.71 14.35 -43.80
N GLU A 90 -61.00 14.07 -43.65
CA GLU A 90 -61.56 12.95 -42.91
C GLU A 90 -61.25 11.61 -43.62
N ASN A 91 -61.23 10.55 -42.81
CA ASN A 91 -61.15 9.12 -43.17
C ASN A 91 -59.74 8.52 -43.40
N ASN A 92 -59.13 8.06 -42.30
CA ASN A 92 -58.82 6.63 -42.14
C ASN A 92 -58.32 6.31 -40.72
N LYS A 93 -59.05 5.43 -40.03
CA LYS A 93 -58.57 4.74 -38.83
C LYS A 93 -57.44 3.79 -39.22
N ARG A 94 -56.22 4.06 -38.76
CA ARG A 94 -55.19 3.03 -38.56
C ARG A 94 -54.61 3.18 -37.17
N VAL A 95 -54.96 2.22 -36.32
CA VAL A 95 -54.29 1.95 -35.04
C VAL A 95 -52.94 1.35 -35.38
N ILE A 96 -51.86 1.97 -34.88
CA ILE A 96 -50.51 1.39 -34.90
C ILE A 96 -50.27 0.82 -33.50
N PRO A 97 -49.89 -0.46 -33.35
CA PRO A 97 -49.65 -1.07 -32.04
C PRO A 97 -48.40 -0.49 -31.37
N GLU A 98 -48.49 -0.28 -30.06
CA GLU A 98 -47.32 -0.22 -29.18
C GLU A 98 -46.55 -1.54 -29.29
N GLU A 99 -45.29 -1.51 -29.74
CA GLU A 99 -44.15 -2.20 -29.10
C GLU A 99 -42.89 -2.16 -29.98
N GLN A 100 -41.74 -2.22 -29.30
CA GLN A 100 -40.35 -2.43 -29.78
C GLN A 100 -39.51 -1.19 -30.05
N ILE A 101 -39.24 -0.43 -28.99
CA ILE A 101 -37.91 0.18 -28.78
C ILE A 101 -37.28 -0.55 -27.59
N PRO A 102 -36.04 -1.06 -27.67
CA PRO A 102 -35.41 -1.75 -26.55
C PRO A 102 -35.34 -0.83 -25.32
N ALA A 103 -35.88 -1.28 -24.19
CA ALA A 103 -35.82 -0.59 -22.89
C ALA A 103 -34.43 -0.65 -22.25
N SER A 104 -33.38 -0.39 -23.02
CA SER A 104 -31.99 -0.43 -22.57
C SER A 104 -31.14 0.67 -23.19
N THR A 105 -31.56 1.94 -23.13
CA THR A 105 -30.62 3.07 -23.19
C THR A 105 -31.23 4.33 -22.56
N LYS A 106 -30.54 4.89 -21.54
CA LYS A 106 -30.80 6.17 -20.85
C LYS A 106 -32.11 6.25 -20.03
N GLN A 107 -32.07 5.80 -18.76
CA GLN A 107 -32.98 6.35 -17.74
C GLN A 107 -32.74 7.86 -17.63
N VAL A 108 -33.77 8.67 -17.89
CA VAL A 108 -33.72 10.13 -17.75
C VAL A 108 -33.66 10.46 -16.26
N MET A 109 -32.59 11.13 -15.83
CA MET A 109 -32.48 11.61 -14.45
C MET A 109 -33.40 12.83 -14.26
N ASN A 110 -34.53 12.65 -13.57
CA ASN A 110 -35.52 13.72 -13.35
C ASN A 110 -35.14 14.73 -12.25
N LYS A 111 -34.10 14.46 -11.45
CA LYS A 111 -33.67 15.33 -10.34
C LYS A 111 -32.19 15.63 -10.46
N LYS A 112 -31.82 16.90 -10.25
CA LYS A 112 -30.42 17.33 -10.18
C LYS A 112 -29.70 16.54 -9.06
N PRO A 113 -28.59 15.84 -9.38
CA PRO A 113 -27.79 15.13 -8.38
C PRO A 113 -27.34 16.06 -7.24
N LYS A 114 -27.50 15.62 -6.00
CA LYS A 114 -26.95 16.30 -4.81
C LYS A 114 -25.60 15.67 -4.45
N LEU A 115 -24.70 16.45 -3.86
CA LEU A 115 -23.43 15.93 -3.33
C LEU A 115 -23.75 15.08 -2.09
N PRO A 116 -23.43 13.78 -2.07
CA PRO A 116 -23.62 12.96 -0.88
C PRO A 116 -22.49 13.26 0.10
N LEU A 117 -22.76 14.12 1.08
CA LEU A 117 -21.86 14.30 2.21
C LEU A 117 -22.16 13.24 3.28
N PRO A 118 -21.13 12.72 3.98
CA PRO A 118 -21.34 11.76 5.06
C PRO A 118 -22.29 12.33 6.12
N GLY A 119 -23.29 11.54 6.51
CA GLY A 119 -24.22 11.91 7.57
C GLY A 119 -23.63 11.70 8.97
N PRO A 120 -24.33 12.12 10.03
CA PRO A 120 -23.94 11.83 11.41
C PRO A 120 -23.76 10.31 11.61
N GLY A 121 -22.58 9.89 12.10
CA GLY A 121 -22.25 8.48 12.34
C GLY A 121 -21.59 7.74 11.16
N ALA A 122 -21.30 8.42 10.04
CA ALA A 122 -20.46 7.84 9.01
C ALA A 122 -19.02 7.63 9.52
N PRO A 123 -18.32 6.56 9.09
CA PRO A 123 -16.92 6.37 9.46
C PRO A 123 -16.08 7.57 9.03
N PRO A 124 -15.09 7.99 9.84
CA PRO A 124 -14.18 9.07 9.47
C PRO A 124 -13.40 8.71 8.19
N THR A 125 -13.23 9.69 7.32
CA THR A 125 -12.35 9.59 6.15
C THR A 125 -10.96 10.07 6.54
N TYR A 126 -9.99 9.17 6.52
CA TYR A 126 -8.60 9.51 6.78
C TYR A 126 -7.86 9.80 5.47
N THR A 127 -7.08 10.88 5.45
CA THR A 127 -6.11 11.11 4.37
C THR A 127 -4.75 10.69 4.86
N TYR A 128 -4.16 9.69 4.23
CA TYR A 128 -2.79 9.32 4.56
C TYR A 128 -2.07 8.64 3.41
N ILE A 129 -0.74 8.67 3.51
CA ILE A 129 0.17 7.96 2.61
C ILE A 129 0.04 6.46 2.86
N ARG A 130 -0.23 5.71 1.79
CA ARG A 130 -0.57 4.29 1.90
C ARG A 130 0.60 3.32 1.82
N ASP A 131 1.61 3.71 1.07
CA ASP A 131 2.84 2.97 0.83
C ASP A 131 3.88 3.91 0.22
N MET A 132 5.15 3.59 0.42
CA MET A 132 6.29 4.29 -0.16
C MET A 132 7.31 3.27 -0.68
N CYS A 133 7.94 3.57 -1.81
CA CYS A 133 9.00 2.76 -2.38
C CYS A 133 10.05 3.67 -3.04
N LEU A 134 11.33 3.31 -2.93
CA LEU A 134 12.41 3.93 -3.69
C LEU A 134 12.68 3.12 -4.95
N SER A 135 13.06 3.78 -6.04
CA SER A 135 13.69 3.10 -7.16
C SER A 135 15.00 2.42 -6.72
N ARG A 136 15.43 1.39 -7.44
CA ARG A 136 16.62 0.62 -7.08
C ARG A 136 17.90 1.44 -7.15
N ASP A 137 17.93 2.49 -7.98
CA ASP A 137 19.00 3.49 -8.06
C ASP A 137 18.90 4.63 -7.01
N ASN A 138 17.91 4.57 -6.11
CA ASN A 138 17.57 5.61 -5.12
C ASN A 138 17.31 7.01 -5.72
N GLN A 139 17.06 7.15 -7.03
CA GLN A 139 16.85 8.47 -7.65
C GLN A 139 15.38 8.91 -7.65
N TYR A 140 14.45 7.98 -7.43
CA TYR A 140 13.02 8.26 -7.44
C TYR A 140 12.35 7.76 -6.17
N LEU A 141 11.43 8.56 -5.65
CA LEU A 141 10.51 8.20 -4.58
C LEU A 141 9.11 8.01 -5.18
N ILE A 142 8.52 6.85 -4.92
CA ILE A 142 7.18 6.47 -5.35
C ILE A 142 6.31 6.44 -4.10
N VAL A 143 5.23 7.21 -4.11
CA VAL A 143 4.31 7.37 -3.00
C VAL A 143 2.90 7.05 -3.47
N THR A 144 2.10 6.42 -2.63
CA THR A 144 0.69 6.13 -2.95
C THR A 144 -0.27 6.92 -2.05
N THR A 145 -1.31 7.49 -2.66
CA THR A 145 -2.29 8.37 -1.99
C THR A 145 -3.69 7.79 -2.08
N ASP A 146 -4.47 7.94 -0.99
CA ASP A 146 -5.82 7.35 -0.91
C ASP A 146 -6.92 8.24 -1.54
N ASN A 147 -6.83 9.57 -1.41
CA ASN A 147 -7.95 10.47 -1.73
C ASN A 147 -8.34 10.46 -3.21
N ASP A 148 -7.35 10.40 -4.09
CA ASP A 148 -7.49 10.26 -5.54
C ASP A 148 -6.99 8.92 -6.09
N LYS A 149 -6.61 7.99 -5.19
CA LYS A 149 -6.12 6.65 -5.55
C LYS A 149 -4.96 6.74 -6.54
N ALA A 150 -3.92 7.49 -6.21
CA ALA A 150 -2.85 7.78 -7.16
C ALA A 150 -1.51 7.19 -6.73
N VAL A 151 -0.65 6.99 -7.73
CA VAL A 151 0.78 6.83 -7.56
C VAL A 151 1.45 8.15 -7.94
N VAL A 152 2.19 8.72 -7.00
CA VAL A 152 2.93 9.97 -7.13
C VAL A 152 4.42 9.63 -7.21
N ILE A 153 5.08 10.07 -8.28
CA ILE A 153 6.48 9.77 -8.55
C ILE A 153 7.25 11.08 -8.46
N PHE A 154 8.24 11.11 -7.56
CA PHE A 154 9.19 12.20 -7.41
C PHE A 154 10.56 11.74 -7.89
N LYS A 155 11.26 12.59 -8.62
CA LYS A 155 12.72 12.51 -8.77
C LYS A 155 13.35 13.26 -7.60
N ILE A 156 14.38 12.68 -7.01
CA ILE A 156 15.04 13.22 -5.82
C ILE A 156 16.32 13.93 -6.26
N ASN A 157 16.43 15.23 -5.96
CA ASN A 157 17.66 15.99 -6.15
C ASN A 157 18.37 16.20 -4.80
N TYR A 158 19.24 15.25 -4.44
CA TYR A 158 19.98 15.28 -3.17
C TYR A 158 20.97 16.44 -3.02
N SER A 159 21.38 17.06 -4.12
CA SER A 159 22.32 18.20 -4.12
C SER A 159 21.64 19.55 -3.98
N GLU A 160 20.31 19.58 -4.11
CA GLU A 160 19.54 20.82 -4.02
C GLU A 160 19.53 21.37 -2.59
N THR A 161 19.57 22.69 -2.48
CA THR A 161 19.53 23.40 -1.20
C THR A 161 18.17 24.00 -0.91
N GLU A 162 17.33 24.22 -1.92
CA GLU A 162 15.94 24.67 -1.77
C GLU A 162 15.00 23.47 -1.51
N PRO A 163 14.39 23.35 -0.31
CA PRO A 163 13.60 22.16 0.06
C PRO A 163 12.45 21.83 -0.91
N SER A 164 11.84 22.85 -1.51
CA SER A 164 10.74 22.73 -2.49
C SER A 164 11.15 22.06 -3.80
N LYS A 165 12.45 22.03 -4.13
CA LYS A 165 13.01 21.50 -5.38
C LYS A 165 13.74 20.17 -5.21
N VAL A 166 13.91 19.71 -3.97
CA VAL A 166 14.50 18.39 -3.69
C VAL A 166 13.59 17.28 -4.21
N PHE A 167 12.27 17.43 -4.07
CA PHE A 167 11.28 16.55 -4.68
C PHE A 167 10.75 17.18 -5.97
N GLU A 168 11.28 16.75 -7.12
CA GLU A 168 10.72 17.12 -8.42
C GLU A 168 9.61 16.15 -8.80
N LEU A 169 8.36 16.61 -8.83
CA LEU A 169 7.23 15.80 -9.28
C LEU A 169 7.42 15.43 -10.75
N VAL A 170 7.52 14.11 -11.02
CA VAL A 170 7.55 13.56 -12.38
C VAL A 170 6.12 13.38 -12.87
N LYS A 171 5.30 12.68 -12.08
CA LYS A 171 3.94 12.29 -12.45
C LYS A 171 3.10 11.95 -11.24
N ARG A 172 1.81 12.31 -11.30
CA ARG A 172 0.75 11.80 -10.43
C ARG A 172 -0.25 11.04 -11.28
N GLN A 173 -0.30 9.72 -11.11
CA GLN A 173 -1.14 8.82 -11.90
C GLN A 173 -2.30 8.30 -11.05
N PRO A 174 -3.51 8.86 -11.18
CA PRO A 174 -4.71 8.26 -10.62
C PRO A 174 -4.97 6.88 -11.24
N ILE A 175 -5.50 5.97 -10.43
CA ILE A 175 -5.95 4.64 -10.85
C ILE A 175 -7.34 4.34 -10.28
N SER A 176 -8.10 3.47 -10.95
CA SER A 176 -9.51 3.20 -10.61
C SER A 176 -9.74 2.74 -9.17
N LYS A 177 -8.83 1.93 -8.62
CA LYS A 177 -8.84 1.37 -7.26
C LYS A 177 -7.58 1.81 -6.52
N ARG A 178 -7.67 1.97 -5.20
CA ARG A 178 -6.52 2.44 -4.42
C ARG A 178 -5.33 1.49 -4.58
N PRO A 179 -4.11 2.00 -4.83
CA PRO A 179 -2.90 1.20 -4.71
C PRO A 179 -2.79 0.59 -3.31
N SER A 180 -2.26 -0.63 -3.21
CA SER A 180 -1.97 -1.31 -1.94
C SER A 180 -0.49 -1.60 -1.76
N ALA A 181 0.24 -1.85 -2.85
CA ALA A 181 1.69 -2.05 -2.83
C ALA A 181 2.31 -1.61 -4.16
N VAL A 182 3.55 -1.12 -4.11
CA VAL A 182 4.29 -0.68 -5.30
C VAL A 182 5.74 -1.19 -5.30
N CYS A 183 6.27 -1.43 -6.49
CA CYS A 183 7.70 -1.70 -6.70
C CYS A 183 8.15 -1.20 -8.08
N THR A 184 9.45 -1.34 -8.39
CA THR A 184 9.99 -1.04 -9.72
C THR A 184 10.45 -2.30 -10.45
N SER A 185 10.45 -2.21 -11.79
CA SER A 185 11.16 -3.18 -12.62
C SER A 185 12.65 -3.23 -12.28
N MET A 186 13.33 -4.32 -12.68
CA MET A 186 14.73 -4.55 -12.35
C MET A 186 15.68 -3.48 -12.92
N ASP A 187 15.25 -2.80 -13.98
CA ASP A 187 15.97 -1.72 -14.66
C ASP A 187 15.48 -0.30 -14.30
N ASP A 188 14.56 -0.16 -13.33
CA ASP A 188 13.89 1.10 -12.98
C ASP A 188 13.26 1.84 -14.18
N SER A 189 12.86 1.12 -15.23
CA SER A 189 12.12 1.72 -16.36
C SER A 189 10.63 1.89 -16.07
N LYS A 190 10.06 1.03 -15.22
CA LYS A 190 8.63 0.97 -14.94
C LYS A 190 8.33 0.87 -13.45
N VAL A 191 7.23 1.49 -13.05
CA VAL A 191 6.58 1.24 -11.75
C VAL A 191 5.53 0.15 -11.94
N ILE A 192 5.49 -0.77 -11.00
CA ILE A 192 4.50 -1.85 -10.94
C ILE A 192 3.62 -1.59 -9.72
N ILE A 193 2.32 -1.57 -9.96
CA ILE A 193 1.33 -1.06 -9.02
C ILE A 193 0.31 -2.15 -8.76
N ALA A 194 0.32 -2.72 -7.56
CA ALA A 194 -0.70 -3.64 -7.11
C ALA A 194 -1.82 -2.86 -6.42
N ASP A 195 -3.06 -3.15 -6.79
CA ASP A 195 -4.23 -2.49 -6.21
C ASP A 195 -4.97 -3.36 -5.19
N LYS A 196 -5.89 -2.71 -4.47
CA LYS A 196 -6.70 -3.35 -3.44
C LYS A 196 -7.68 -4.42 -3.96
N PHE A 197 -8.01 -4.43 -5.24
CA PHE A 197 -9.01 -5.33 -5.84
C PHE A 197 -8.39 -6.57 -6.47
N GLY A 198 -7.08 -6.58 -6.67
CA GLY A 198 -6.37 -7.71 -7.23
C GLY A 198 -5.62 -7.40 -8.51
N ASP A 199 -5.82 -6.23 -9.11
CA ASP A 199 -5.23 -5.88 -10.39
C ASP A 199 -3.82 -5.32 -10.20
N VAL A 200 -2.94 -5.65 -11.15
CA VAL A 200 -1.59 -5.08 -11.22
C VAL A 200 -1.45 -4.29 -12.49
N TYR A 201 -0.96 -3.06 -12.39
CA TYR A 201 -0.69 -2.18 -13.52
C TYR A 201 0.81 -1.95 -13.66
N SER A 202 1.23 -1.50 -14.85
CA SER A 202 2.60 -1.04 -15.08
C SER A 202 2.61 0.24 -15.89
N ILE A 203 3.35 1.23 -15.39
CA ILE A 203 3.52 2.54 -16.02
C ILE A 203 5.01 2.87 -16.12
N PHE A 204 5.40 3.71 -17.09
CA PHE A 204 6.78 4.17 -17.18
C PHE A 204 7.13 5.12 -16.03
N LEU A 205 8.26 4.87 -15.37
CA LEU A 205 8.69 5.64 -14.20
C LEU A 205 9.03 7.10 -14.55
N LYS A 206 9.64 7.31 -15.72
CA LYS A 206 10.18 8.60 -16.17
C LYS A 206 9.25 9.39 -17.09
N ASP A 207 8.11 8.80 -17.43
CA ASP A 207 7.10 9.43 -18.27
C ASP A 207 6.28 10.42 -17.43
N THR A 208 6.05 11.61 -17.98
CA THR A 208 5.30 12.69 -17.33
C THR A 208 3.84 12.70 -17.74
N GLU A 209 3.46 12.01 -18.82
CA GLU A 209 2.08 12.01 -19.31
C GLU A 209 1.17 11.17 -18.41
N VAL A 210 0.06 11.75 -17.94
CA VAL A 210 -0.94 11.01 -17.17
C VAL A 210 -1.80 10.17 -18.13
N ILE A 211 -1.83 8.86 -17.89
CA ILE A 211 -2.61 7.93 -18.69
C ILE A 211 -4.05 7.98 -18.18
N ASP A 212 -5.01 8.10 -19.10
CA ASP A 212 -6.42 8.02 -18.76
C ASP A 212 -6.75 6.62 -18.20
N ASP A 213 -7.54 6.55 -17.13
CA ASP A 213 -7.89 5.31 -16.44
C ASP A 213 -8.53 4.28 -17.39
N SER A 214 -9.30 4.71 -18.39
CA SER A 214 -9.89 3.81 -19.40
C SER A 214 -8.87 3.12 -20.30
N LYS A 215 -7.64 3.63 -20.35
CA LYS A 215 -6.52 3.08 -21.13
C LYS A 215 -5.55 2.25 -20.27
N LEU A 216 -5.69 2.28 -18.94
CA LEU A 216 -4.89 1.46 -18.05
C LEU A 216 -5.42 0.03 -18.05
N VAL A 217 -4.64 -0.88 -18.64
CA VAL A 217 -4.97 -2.30 -18.69
C VAL A 217 -4.13 -3.05 -17.65
N PRO A 218 -4.75 -3.86 -16.77
CA PRO A 218 -4.01 -4.71 -15.85
C PRO A 218 -3.07 -5.66 -16.61
N ILE A 219 -1.82 -5.76 -16.15
CA ILE A 219 -0.82 -6.68 -16.68
C ILE A 219 -1.02 -8.11 -16.13
N LEU A 220 -1.58 -8.24 -14.92
CA LEU A 220 -2.06 -9.48 -14.31
C LEU A 220 -3.11 -9.13 -13.25
N GLY A 221 -3.85 -10.13 -12.75
CA GLY A 221 -4.83 -9.93 -11.69
C GLY A 221 -5.06 -11.15 -10.79
N HIS A 222 -5.33 -10.89 -9.52
CA HIS A 222 -5.87 -11.82 -8.53
C HIS A 222 -7.37 -11.54 -8.33
N VAL A 223 -8.10 -12.49 -7.73
CA VAL A 223 -9.50 -12.29 -7.31
C VAL A 223 -9.55 -11.95 -5.80
N SER A 224 -8.42 -11.50 -5.25
CA SER A 224 -8.23 -11.17 -3.85
C SER A 224 -7.43 -9.87 -3.74
N MET A 225 -7.46 -9.26 -2.55
CA MET A 225 -6.69 -8.05 -2.28
C MET A 225 -5.20 -8.36 -2.33
N LEU A 226 -4.46 -7.66 -3.18
CA LEU A 226 -3.00 -7.74 -3.19
C LEU A 226 -2.43 -7.01 -1.98
N THR A 227 -1.48 -7.67 -1.33
CA THR A 227 -0.82 -7.19 -0.10
C THR A 227 0.64 -6.87 -0.33
N CYS A 228 1.29 -7.51 -1.31
CA CYS A 228 2.69 -7.31 -1.61
C CYS A 228 2.95 -7.41 -3.12
N VAL A 229 3.93 -6.65 -3.60
CA VAL A 229 4.49 -6.78 -4.95
C VAL A 229 5.99 -6.55 -4.94
N GLN A 230 6.74 -7.40 -5.63
CA GLN A 230 8.20 -7.30 -5.77
C GLN A 230 8.63 -7.83 -7.14
N ASN A 231 9.75 -7.32 -7.65
CA ASN A 231 10.37 -7.83 -8.87
C ASN A 231 11.72 -8.47 -8.57
N ALA A 232 12.03 -9.52 -9.33
CA ALA A 232 13.28 -10.27 -9.25
C ALA A 232 13.73 -10.77 -10.62
N ILE A 233 14.96 -11.28 -10.67
CA ILE A 233 15.51 -12.03 -11.79
C ILE A 233 15.51 -13.51 -11.43
N ASP A 234 15.04 -14.35 -12.35
CA ASP A 234 15.03 -15.79 -12.23
C ASP A 234 16.35 -16.44 -12.66
N GLU A 235 16.41 -17.78 -12.55
CA GLU A 235 17.62 -18.57 -12.74
C GLU A 235 18.11 -18.55 -14.19
N ASN A 236 17.25 -18.11 -15.11
CA ASN A 236 17.53 -17.97 -16.53
C ASN A 236 17.77 -16.50 -16.94
N GLY A 237 17.91 -15.59 -15.98
CA GLY A 237 18.09 -14.16 -16.24
C GLY A 237 16.80 -13.45 -16.68
N LYS A 238 15.63 -14.05 -16.48
CA LYS A 238 14.34 -13.43 -16.85
C LYS A 238 13.74 -12.69 -15.68
N GLU A 239 13.17 -11.52 -15.96
CA GLU A 239 12.45 -10.76 -14.96
C GLU A 239 11.09 -11.42 -14.64
N VAL A 240 10.76 -11.44 -13.35
CA VAL A 240 9.49 -11.91 -12.81
C VAL A 240 8.92 -10.88 -11.84
N VAL A 241 7.60 -10.77 -11.84
CA VAL A 241 6.83 -10.06 -10.82
C VAL A 241 6.22 -11.08 -9.86
N MET A 242 6.41 -10.85 -8.57
CA MET A 242 5.89 -11.65 -7.48
C MET A 242 4.81 -10.86 -6.76
N THR A 243 3.65 -11.47 -6.58
CA THR A 243 2.51 -10.87 -5.89
C THR A 243 2.03 -11.78 -4.77
N ALA A 244 1.67 -11.21 -3.63
CA ALA A 244 0.99 -11.92 -2.56
C ALA A 244 -0.38 -11.31 -2.29
N ASP A 245 -1.30 -12.11 -1.77
CA ASP A 245 -2.67 -11.69 -1.52
C ASP A 245 -3.22 -12.11 -0.15
N ARG A 246 -4.43 -11.60 0.12
CA ARG A 246 -5.20 -11.90 1.33
C ARG A 246 -5.71 -13.35 1.39
N ASP A 247 -5.79 -14.03 0.25
CA ASP A 247 -6.26 -15.42 0.13
C ASP A 247 -5.09 -16.42 0.02
N GLU A 248 -3.98 -16.13 0.69
CA GLU A 248 -2.87 -17.05 0.95
C GLU A 248 -1.95 -17.35 -0.24
N HIS A 249 -2.14 -16.69 -1.39
CA HIS A 249 -1.34 -17.00 -2.57
C HIS A 249 -0.09 -16.13 -2.64
N ILE A 250 1.04 -16.75 -3.01
CA ILE A 250 2.18 -16.06 -3.62
C ILE A 250 2.27 -16.52 -5.07
N ARG A 251 2.04 -15.61 -6.01
CA ARG A 251 2.09 -15.87 -7.45
C ARG A 251 3.34 -15.24 -8.05
N ILE A 252 4.02 -16.00 -8.91
CA ILE A 252 5.20 -15.56 -9.65
C ILE A 252 4.83 -15.59 -11.13
N SER A 253 4.87 -14.44 -11.79
CA SER A 253 4.55 -14.30 -13.22
C SER A 253 5.72 -13.66 -13.95
N TYR A 254 5.94 -14.03 -15.22
CA TYR A 254 7.00 -13.40 -16.01
C TYR A 254 6.72 -11.92 -16.25
N PHE A 255 7.76 -11.09 -16.36
CA PHE A 255 7.63 -9.69 -16.72
C PHE A 255 8.48 -9.40 -17.95
N PRO A 256 7.98 -8.69 -18.98
CA PRO A 256 6.65 -8.05 -19.08
C PRO A 256 5.52 -8.99 -19.53
N LYS A 257 5.79 -10.28 -19.79
CA LYS A 257 4.79 -11.26 -20.26
C LYS A 257 3.99 -11.87 -19.09
N SER A 258 3.34 -11.01 -18.31
CA SER A 258 2.69 -11.34 -17.03
C SER A 258 1.42 -12.16 -17.12
N TYR A 259 0.91 -12.38 -18.34
CA TYR A 259 -0.10 -13.41 -18.61
C TYR A 259 0.44 -14.84 -18.45
N VAL A 260 1.78 -15.03 -18.40
CA VAL A 260 2.41 -16.33 -18.16
C VAL A 260 2.77 -16.44 -16.68
N ILE A 261 2.00 -17.24 -15.95
CA ILE A 261 2.33 -17.61 -14.58
C ILE A 261 3.49 -18.59 -14.61
N LYS A 262 4.59 -18.24 -13.94
CA LYS A 262 5.74 -19.13 -13.74
C LYS A 262 5.42 -20.18 -12.67
N LYS A 263 4.89 -19.72 -11.52
CA LYS A 263 4.66 -20.58 -10.36
C LYS A 263 3.68 -19.95 -9.37
N ILE A 264 3.08 -20.79 -8.52
CA ILE A 264 2.38 -20.39 -7.29
C ILE A 264 3.03 -21.12 -6.12
N LEU A 265 3.36 -20.42 -5.04
CA LEU A 265 3.90 -21.02 -3.83
C LEU A 265 2.76 -21.37 -2.88
N PHE A 266 2.62 -22.65 -2.53
CA PHE A 266 1.53 -23.16 -1.70
C PHE A 266 2.02 -23.52 -0.30
N GLY A 267 1.32 -23.04 0.73
CA GLY A 267 1.61 -23.47 2.11
C GLY A 267 1.06 -22.57 3.21
N HIS A 268 0.83 -21.28 2.92
CA HIS A 268 0.07 -20.38 3.78
C HIS A 268 -1.39 -20.85 3.91
N LYS A 269 -1.98 -20.60 5.08
CA LYS A 269 -3.40 -20.87 5.40
C LYS A 269 -4.14 -19.62 5.87
N GLU A 270 -3.41 -18.54 6.07
CA GLU A 270 -3.95 -17.21 6.32
C GLU A 270 -3.34 -16.18 5.37
N PHE A 271 -3.89 -14.96 5.39
CA PHE A 271 -3.40 -13.86 4.56
C PHE A 271 -1.90 -13.63 4.72
N ILE A 272 -1.25 -13.20 3.63
CA ILE A 272 0.16 -12.82 3.63
C ILE A 272 0.24 -11.32 3.77
N SER A 273 0.97 -10.81 4.77
CA SER A 273 1.15 -9.37 5.00
C SER A 273 2.46 -8.83 4.43
N SER A 274 3.49 -9.68 4.38
CA SER A 274 4.84 -9.29 4.02
C SER A 274 5.59 -10.47 3.42
N PHE A 275 6.33 -10.21 2.35
CA PHE A 275 7.40 -11.08 1.91
C PHE A 275 8.61 -10.28 1.47
N ILE A 276 9.79 -10.88 1.59
CA ILE A 276 11.07 -10.29 1.21
C ILE A 276 11.92 -11.27 0.41
N LEU A 277 12.85 -10.72 -0.36
CA LEU A 277 13.90 -11.44 -1.09
C LEU A 277 15.25 -11.02 -0.52
N PRO A 278 15.80 -11.73 0.47
CA PRO A 278 17.08 -11.40 1.08
C PRO A 278 18.23 -11.40 0.05
N GLU A 279 18.99 -10.31 -0.02
CA GLU A 279 20.03 -10.13 -1.05
C GLU A 279 21.13 -11.21 -0.95
N TRP A 280 21.51 -11.60 0.27
CA TRP A 280 22.55 -12.60 0.51
C TRP A 280 22.16 -14.02 0.05
N CYS A 281 20.88 -14.28 -0.20
CA CYS A 281 20.41 -15.55 -0.73
C CYS A 281 20.52 -15.63 -2.27
N ASN A 282 21.10 -14.62 -2.93
CA ASN A 282 21.37 -14.59 -4.37
C ASN A 282 20.13 -14.93 -5.22
N GLY A 283 18.98 -14.37 -4.82
CA GLY A 283 17.70 -14.60 -5.47
C GLY A 283 17.08 -15.98 -5.22
N LYS A 284 17.72 -16.91 -4.50
CA LYS A 284 17.18 -18.28 -4.32
C LYS A 284 16.02 -18.37 -3.34
N VAL A 285 16.04 -17.53 -2.31
CA VAL A 285 15.14 -17.62 -1.16
C VAL A 285 14.14 -16.47 -1.16
N LEU A 286 12.87 -16.81 -0.97
CA LEU A 286 11.82 -15.89 -0.57
C LEU A 286 11.44 -16.19 0.88
N VAL A 287 11.16 -15.18 1.68
CA VAL A 287 10.62 -15.35 3.04
C VAL A 287 9.30 -14.60 3.14
N SER A 288 8.26 -15.26 3.66
CA SER A 288 6.92 -14.69 3.78
C SER A 288 6.29 -14.98 5.13
N ALA A 289 5.41 -14.07 5.54
CA ALA A 289 4.69 -14.13 6.80
C ALA A 289 3.38 -13.33 6.72
N GLY A 290 2.50 -13.56 7.69
CA GLY A 290 1.23 -12.84 7.77
C GLY A 290 0.36 -13.31 8.93
N GLY A 291 -0.84 -13.80 8.62
CA GLY A 291 -1.80 -14.29 9.61
C GLY A 291 -1.54 -15.71 10.11
N ASP A 292 -0.60 -16.44 9.51
CA ASP A 292 -0.22 -17.78 9.97
C ASP A 292 0.59 -17.72 11.28
N SER A 293 0.60 -18.83 12.02
CA SER A 293 1.44 -19.06 13.21
C SER A 293 2.90 -19.35 12.88
N PHE A 294 3.33 -19.15 11.63
CA PHE A 294 4.69 -19.44 11.19
C PHE A 294 5.25 -18.40 10.22
N ILE A 295 6.58 -18.35 10.15
CA ILE A 295 7.32 -17.73 9.04
C ILE A 295 7.71 -18.82 8.06
N ALA A 296 7.43 -18.63 6.76
CA ALA A 296 7.80 -19.58 5.72
C ALA A 296 9.01 -19.09 4.90
N THR A 297 9.92 -20.01 4.61
CA THR A 297 10.99 -19.79 3.62
C THR A 297 10.77 -20.67 2.41
N TRP A 298 11.15 -20.17 1.24
CA TRP A 298 10.88 -20.80 -0.04
C TRP A 298 12.10 -20.80 -0.94
N LEU A 299 12.43 -21.94 -1.52
CA LEU A 299 13.28 -22.07 -2.70
C LEU A 299 12.42 -21.88 -3.94
N TRP A 300 12.00 -20.64 -4.21
CA TRP A 300 10.99 -20.35 -5.24
C TRP A 300 11.44 -20.71 -6.67
N GLN A 301 12.75 -20.79 -6.89
CA GLN A 301 13.37 -21.23 -8.15
C GLN A 301 13.61 -22.76 -8.22
N SER A 302 13.11 -23.54 -7.26
CA SER A 302 13.24 -25.00 -7.28
C SER A 302 12.70 -25.58 -8.59
N ALA A 303 13.45 -26.53 -9.17
CA ALA A 303 13.01 -27.27 -10.36
C ALA A 303 11.94 -28.33 -10.03
N GLU A 304 11.89 -28.79 -8.78
CA GLU A 304 10.90 -29.76 -8.32
C GLU A 304 9.64 -29.03 -7.84
N GLU A 305 8.58 -29.07 -8.66
CA GLU A 305 7.28 -28.51 -8.33
C GLU A 305 6.72 -29.11 -7.03
N GLY A 306 6.20 -28.25 -6.15
CA GLY A 306 5.63 -28.63 -4.86
C GLY A 306 6.64 -28.80 -3.73
N LYS A 307 7.94 -28.61 -4.00
CA LYS A 307 9.02 -28.63 -3.00
C LYS A 307 9.67 -27.26 -2.77
N GLU A 308 8.97 -26.19 -3.14
CA GLU A 308 9.46 -24.83 -2.94
C GLU A 308 9.48 -24.47 -1.46
N LEU A 309 8.51 -24.93 -0.68
CA LEU A 309 8.47 -24.68 0.76
C LEU A 309 9.66 -25.37 1.43
N LYS A 310 10.56 -24.57 1.99
CA LYS A 310 11.81 -25.03 2.58
C LYS A 310 11.70 -25.19 4.09
N CYS A 311 11.21 -24.18 4.78
CA CYS A 311 11.06 -24.17 6.24
C CYS A 311 9.74 -23.50 6.64
N LYS A 312 9.14 -23.99 7.73
CA LYS A 312 8.11 -23.30 8.50
C LYS A 312 8.59 -23.18 9.93
N PHE A 313 8.88 -21.96 10.36
CA PHE A 313 9.27 -21.68 11.74
C PHE A 313 8.03 -21.21 12.51
N GLU A 314 7.53 -22.03 13.43
CA GLU A 314 6.39 -21.68 14.29
C GLU A 314 6.78 -20.57 15.29
N VAL A 315 5.91 -19.58 15.45
CA VAL A 315 6.18 -18.37 16.26
C VAL A 315 5.30 -18.25 17.50
N ASP A 316 4.33 -19.14 17.72
CA ASP A 316 3.39 -19.09 18.85
C ASP A 316 4.11 -18.94 20.21
N ASP A 317 5.16 -19.74 20.42
CA ASP A 317 5.92 -19.73 21.67
C ASP A 317 6.69 -18.42 21.90
N LEU A 318 6.95 -17.64 20.85
CA LEU A 318 7.63 -16.35 20.94
C LEU A 318 6.70 -15.22 21.37
N VAL A 319 5.39 -15.35 21.15
CA VAL A 319 4.43 -14.24 21.30
C VAL A 319 3.32 -14.49 22.31
N LYS A 320 3.03 -15.75 22.68
CA LYS A 320 1.91 -16.11 23.55
C LYS A 320 1.88 -15.36 24.89
N ASP A 321 3.04 -15.05 25.47
CA ASP A 321 3.17 -14.33 26.74
C ASP A 321 3.03 -12.81 26.61
N LYS A 322 2.92 -12.31 25.38
CA LYS A 322 2.83 -10.88 25.03
C LYS A 322 1.44 -10.47 24.56
N LEU A 323 0.57 -11.45 24.27
CA LEU A 323 -0.81 -11.21 23.88
C LEU A 323 -1.60 -10.65 25.06
N ASN A 324 -2.49 -9.72 24.76
CA ASN A 324 -3.25 -8.93 25.74
C ASN A 324 -4.56 -8.46 25.10
N ASP A 325 -5.35 -7.63 25.81
CA ASP A 325 -6.66 -7.16 25.36
C ASP A 325 -6.66 -6.49 23.98
N LYS A 326 -5.53 -5.93 23.54
CA LYS A 326 -5.40 -5.36 22.18
C LYS A 326 -5.44 -6.42 21.06
N HIS A 327 -5.28 -7.69 21.42
CA HIS A 327 -5.29 -8.85 20.52
C HIS A 327 -6.61 -9.61 20.58
N LEU A 328 -7.57 -9.18 21.40
CA LEU A 328 -8.89 -9.81 21.45
C LEU A 328 -9.57 -9.71 20.09
N VAL A 329 -10.14 -10.83 19.67
CA VAL A 329 -10.96 -10.88 18.46
C VAL A 329 -12.24 -10.06 18.69
N PRO A 330 -12.78 -9.34 17.68
CA PRO A 330 -14.02 -8.59 17.85
C PRO A 330 -15.14 -9.43 18.48
N GLU A 331 -15.96 -8.81 19.34
CA GLU A 331 -17.01 -9.47 20.15
C GLU A 331 -17.87 -10.46 19.36
N LYS A 332 -18.27 -10.10 18.14
CA LYS A 332 -19.05 -10.96 17.23
C LYS A 332 -18.38 -12.28 16.80
N PHE A 333 -17.09 -12.45 17.07
CA PHE A 333 -16.27 -13.60 16.73
C PHE A 333 -15.52 -14.15 17.95
N GLN A 334 -15.85 -13.68 19.16
CA GLN A 334 -15.34 -14.29 20.39
C GLN A 334 -15.95 -15.67 20.59
N ASP A 335 -15.21 -16.52 21.31
CA ASP A 335 -15.73 -17.77 21.85
C ASP A 335 -16.50 -17.54 23.17
N ASP A 336 -17.09 -18.61 23.71
CA ASP A 336 -17.84 -18.57 24.97
C ASP A 336 -17.00 -18.09 26.17
N SER A 337 -15.66 -18.22 26.09
CA SER A 337 -14.75 -17.75 27.12
C SER A 337 -14.45 -16.24 27.05
N GLY A 338 -14.74 -15.59 25.92
CA GLY A 338 -14.52 -14.15 25.75
C GLY A 338 -13.05 -13.74 25.87
N ASN A 339 -12.12 -14.66 25.62
CA ASN A 339 -10.68 -14.42 25.70
C ASN A 339 -9.91 -14.90 24.46
N LEU A 340 -10.60 -15.16 23.35
CA LEU A 340 -9.94 -15.56 22.10
C LEU A 340 -9.08 -14.39 21.61
N VAL A 341 -7.79 -14.66 21.40
CA VAL A 341 -6.81 -13.69 20.90
C VAL A 341 -6.29 -14.10 19.53
N GLU A 342 -6.02 -13.10 18.69
CA GLU A 342 -5.40 -13.26 17.38
C GLU A 342 -4.22 -12.29 17.25
N TYR A 343 -3.15 -12.76 16.62
CA TYR A 343 -2.00 -11.93 16.26
C TYR A 343 -1.68 -12.11 14.78
N CYS A 344 -0.80 -11.27 14.25
CA CYS A 344 -0.22 -11.44 12.92
C CYS A 344 1.16 -10.81 12.85
N ILE A 345 2.00 -11.35 11.96
CA ILE A 345 3.26 -10.72 11.57
C ILE A 345 2.91 -9.55 10.67
N SER A 346 3.37 -8.35 10.99
CA SER A 346 3.06 -7.14 10.23
C SER A 346 4.11 -6.82 9.17
N LYS A 347 5.39 -7.08 9.45
CA LYS A 347 6.48 -6.77 8.51
C LYS A 347 7.71 -7.65 8.71
N LEU A 348 8.33 -8.03 7.59
CA LEU A 348 9.65 -8.64 7.49
C LEU A 348 10.64 -7.62 6.93
N VAL A 349 11.84 -7.54 7.50
CA VAL A 349 12.93 -6.69 6.98
C VAL A 349 14.25 -7.45 6.97
N ALA A 350 14.95 -7.38 5.84
CA ALA A 350 16.25 -8.00 5.64
C ALA A 350 17.36 -7.18 6.32
N LEU A 351 18.20 -7.83 7.12
CA LEU A 351 19.42 -7.27 7.70
C LEU A 351 20.62 -7.81 6.92
N ASN A 352 20.88 -7.20 5.76
CA ASN A 352 21.88 -7.71 4.80
C ASN A 352 23.28 -7.83 5.39
N LYS A 353 23.68 -6.93 6.30
CA LYS A 353 25.00 -6.93 6.96
C LYS A 353 25.25 -8.24 7.72
N THR A 354 24.26 -8.71 8.47
CA THR A 354 24.41 -9.84 9.40
C THR A 354 23.77 -11.12 8.89
N LYS A 355 23.14 -11.08 7.70
CA LYS A 355 22.38 -12.18 7.10
C LYS A 355 21.26 -12.66 8.03
N GLN A 356 20.52 -11.71 8.57
CA GLN A 356 19.42 -11.93 9.50
C GLN A 356 18.14 -11.27 9.00
N ILE A 357 17.01 -11.65 9.58
CA ILE A 357 15.72 -11.03 9.32
C ILE A 357 15.19 -10.46 10.62
N ALA A 358 14.73 -9.21 10.57
CA ALA A 358 13.92 -8.60 11.63
C ALA A 358 12.44 -8.83 11.33
N VAL A 359 11.72 -9.28 12.35
CA VAL A 359 10.29 -9.60 12.30
C VAL A 359 9.58 -8.82 13.38
N ILE A 360 8.51 -8.14 13.00
CA ILE A 360 7.62 -7.45 13.94
C ILE A 360 6.19 -7.98 13.81
N PHE A 361 5.50 -7.97 14.94
CA PHE A 361 4.10 -8.37 15.04
C PHE A 361 3.25 -7.13 15.29
N GLU A 362 2.04 -7.13 14.76
CA GLU A 362 1.09 -6.06 15.03
C GLU A 362 0.79 -6.00 16.54
N ARG A 363 0.98 -4.81 17.15
CA ARG A 363 0.74 -4.53 18.58
C ARG A 363 1.56 -5.36 19.58
N ILE A 364 2.78 -5.75 19.20
CA ILE A 364 3.78 -6.31 20.12
C ILE A 364 4.99 -5.37 20.15
N SER A 365 5.37 -4.90 21.34
CA SER A 365 6.48 -3.97 21.57
C SER A 365 7.85 -4.66 21.54
N SER A 366 8.13 -5.47 20.50
CA SER A 366 9.40 -6.19 20.37
C SER A 366 9.75 -6.49 18.91
N VAL A 367 11.05 -6.43 18.61
CA VAL A 367 11.65 -6.91 17.35
C VAL A 367 12.22 -8.30 17.58
N PHE A 368 11.86 -9.26 16.73
CA PHE A 368 12.36 -10.62 16.77
C PHE A 368 13.37 -10.82 15.63
N ILE A 369 14.58 -11.26 15.98
CA ILE A 369 15.66 -11.48 15.02
C ILE A 369 15.81 -12.97 14.74
N PHE A 370 15.95 -13.29 13.47
CA PHE A 370 16.15 -14.64 12.97
C PHE A 370 17.41 -14.71 12.12
N ASP A 371 18.20 -15.76 12.31
CA ASP A 371 19.26 -16.12 11.37
C ASP A 371 18.64 -16.84 10.17
N LEU A 372 19.07 -16.46 8.96
CA LEU A 372 18.66 -17.11 7.71
C LEU A 372 19.89 -17.51 6.91
N SER A 373 20.02 -18.81 6.67
CA SER A 373 21.05 -19.35 5.78
C SER A 373 20.76 -19.02 4.31
N GLU A 374 21.80 -19.08 3.47
CA GLU A 374 21.67 -18.84 2.02
C GLU A 374 20.75 -19.86 1.31
N ASP A 375 20.54 -21.04 1.92
CA ASP A 375 19.67 -22.11 1.42
C ASP A 375 18.27 -22.11 2.06
N GLY A 376 17.94 -21.10 2.87
CA GLY A 376 16.59 -20.88 3.37
C GLY A 376 16.25 -21.55 4.71
N GLU A 377 17.22 -22.14 5.43
CA GLU A 377 17.01 -22.53 6.82
C GLU A 377 16.90 -21.30 7.73
N LEU A 378 15.85 -21.26 8.55
CA LEU A 378 15.52 -20.15 9.43
C LEU A 378 15.56 -20.61 10.89
N SER A 379 16.18 -19.81 11.77
CA SER A 379 16.21 -20.08 13.21
C SER A 379 16.07 -18.79 14.01
N PHE A 380 15.29 -18.81 15.09
CA PHE A 380 15.20 -17.70 16.02
C PHE A 380 16.55 -17.42 16.69
N ASN A 381 16.95 -16.15 16.73
CA ASN A 381 18.18 -15.68 17.34
C ASN A 381 17.89 -14.98 18.68
N LYS A 382 17.18 -13.85 18.64
CA LYS A 382 16.99 -13.00 19.83
C LYS A 382 15.81 -12.05 19.70
N GLU A 383 15.17 -11.76 20.83
CA GLU A 383 14.14 -10.72 20.99
C GLU A 383 14.78 -9.43 21.54
N TYR A 384 14.38 -8.29 20.98
CA TYR A 384 14.73 -6.96 21.44
C TYR A 384 13.46 -6.18 21.78
N LYS A 385 13.29 -5.85 23.05
CA LYS A 385 12.16 -5.03 23.52
C LYS A 385 12.39 -3.57 23.14
N VAL A 386 11.31 -2.92 22.75
CA VAL A 386 11.26 -1.47 22.45
C VAL A 386 10.31 -0.77 23.42
N SER A 387 10.31 0.56 23.43
CA SER A 387 9.52 1.33 24.41
C SER A 387 7.99 1.30 24.19
N SER A 388 7.52 1.05 22.96
CA SER A 388 6.09 1.00 22.62
C SER A 388 5.80 0.04 21.45
N ASP A 389 4.52 -0.16 21.12
CA ASP A 389 4.10 -0.98 19.99
C ASP A 389 4.69 -0.46 18.68
N ILE A 390 5.22 -1.38 17.85
CA ILE A 390 5.91 -1.01 16.62
C ILE A 390 4.91 -0.85 15.48
N VAL A 391 4.82 0.36 14.93
CA VAL A 391 3.98 0.67 13.76
C VAL A 391 4.58 0.08 12.48
N THR A 392 5.88 0.30 12.27
CA THR A 392 6.61 -0.19 11.09
C THR A 392 8.12 -0.18 11.36
N ILE A 393 8.88 -0.86 10.51
CA ILE A 393 10.34 -0.99 10.65
C ILE A 393 11.03 -0.89 9.27
N THR A 394 12.26 -0.41 9.24
CA THR A 394 13.13 -0.39 8.05
C THR A 394 14.59 -0.63 8.45
N ALA A 395 15.39 -1.18 7.55
CA ALA A 395 16.82 -1.36 7.77
C ALA A 395 17.60 -1.07 6.50
N ALA A 396 18.81 -0.53 6.67
CA ALA A 396 19.81 -0.45 5.61
C ALA A 396 21.20 -0.39 6.25
N LYS A 397 22.19 -0.98 5.56
CA LYS A 397 23.56 -1.12 6.05
C LYS A 397 23.62 -1.62 7.50
N ASP A 398 23.86 -0.68 8.41
CA ASP A 398 24.25 -0.90 9.79
C ASP A 398 23.17 -0.40 10.77
N GLN A 399 22.00 -0.02 10.25
CA GLN A 399 20.94 0.58 11.05
C GLN A 399 19.60 -0.12 10.83
N LEU A 400 18.87 -0.26 11.93
CA LEU A 400 17.48 -0.69 11.98
C LEU A 400 16.69 0.40 12.71
N ILE A 401 15.64 0.91 12.07
CA ILE A 401 14.80 1.97 12.62
C ILE A 401 13.39 1.43 12.79
N CYS A 402 12.87 1.54 14.01
CA CYS A 402 11.48 1.25 14.36
C CYS A 402 10.71 2.57 14.44
N SER A 403 9.51 2.63 13.86
CA SER A 403 8.53 3.64 14.24
C SER A 403 7.56 3.07 15.27
N LEU A 404 7.29 3.87 16.29
CA LEU A 404 6.59 3.46 17.50
C LEU A 404 5.26 4.20 17.64
N ASP A 405 4.26 3.54 18.20
CA ASP A 405 3.01 4.16 18.67
C ASP A 405 3.28 4.92 20.00
N ASP A 406 4.09 5.97 19.89
CA ASP A 406 4.44 6.87 20.96
C ASP A 406 4.58 8.29 20.39
N MET A 407 3.67 9.17 20.82
CA MET A 407 3.58 10.56 20.36
C MET A 407 4.73 11.45 20.89
N SER A 408 5.48 10.97 21.88
CA SER A 408 6.62 11.68 22.48
C SER A 408 7.94 11.24 21.86
N GLN A 409 8.07 9.95 21.53
CA GLN A 409 9.25 9.38 20.89
C GLN A 409 8.83 8.41 19.78
N CYS A 410 8.50 8.95 18.60
CA CYS A 410 7.96 8.17 17.49
C CYS A 410 8.94 7.18 16.84
N LEU A 411 10.21 7.15 17.26
CA LEU A 411 11.28 6.35 16.66
C LEU A 411 12.18 5.72 17.73
N GLU A 412 12.71 4.55 17.40
CA GLU A 412 13.82 3.91 18.10
C GLU A 412 14.81 3.35 17.07
N ILE A 413 16.10 3.62 17.27
CA ILE A 413 17.16 3.30 16.29
C ILE A 413 18.15 2.34 16.92
N PHE A 414 18.40 1.23 16.24
CA PHE A 414 19.39 0.22 16.61
C PHE A 414 20.56 0.23 15.63
N ASP A 415 21.77 0.11 16.17
CA ASP A 415 22.97 -0.23 15.41
C ASP A 415 23.02 -1.76 15.24
N ILE A 416 23.29 -2.21 14.01
CA ILE A 416 23.48 -3.61 13.63
C ILE A 416 24.98 -3.94 13.75
N ASN A 417 25.33 -4.70 14.78
CA ASN A 417 26.71 -5.04 15.10
C ASN A 417 27.22 -6.24 14.29
N GLU A 418 28.55 -6.36 14.15
CA GLU A 418 29.18 -7.47 13.43
C GLU A 418 28.94 -8.83 14.11
N ASP A 419 28.75 -8.83 15.44
CA ASP A 419 28.42 -10.02 16.22
C ASP A 419 26.95 -10.44 16.09
N LYS A 420 26.22 -9.85 15.13
CA LYS A 420 24.80 -10.09 14.86
C LYS A 420 23.85 -9.63 15.95
N SER A 421 24.33 -8.82 16.91
CA SER A 421 23.49 -8.20 17.91
C SER A 421 22.97 -6.83 17.45
N LEU A 422 21.83 -6.44 18.01
CA LEU A 422 21.35 -5.07 17.97
C LEU A 422 21.67 -4.34 19.27
N THR A 423 22.07 -3.08 19.17
CA THR A 423 22.21 -2.17 20.31
C THR A 423 21.52 -0.86 20.03
N VAL A 424 20.78 -0.33 21.00
CA VAL A 424 20.19 1.01 20.89
C VAL A 424 21.31 2.01 20.57
N SER A 425 21.14 2.77 19.50
CA SER A 425 22.21 3.60 18.97
C SER A 425 22.51 4.75 19.92
N LYS A 426 23.78 4.88 20.33
CA LYS A 426 24.22 5.82 21.39
C LYS A 426 23.99 7.29 21.02
N ASN A 427 23.98 7.61 19.73
CA ASN A 427 23.76 8.96 19.21
C ASN A 427 22.32 9.21 18.75
N ALA A 428 21.41 8.26 18.98
CA ALA A 428 20.06 8.33 18.47
C ALA A 428 19.20 9.43 19.10
N SER A 429 19.46 9.84 20.35
CA SER A 429 18.54 10.76 21.05
C SER A 429 18.40 12.10 20.34
N LYS A 430 19.51 12.77 20.02
CA LYS A 430 19.51 14.04 19.28
C LYS A 430 19.02 13.86 17.83
N LEU A 431 19.37 12.74 17.22
CA LEU A 431 18.93 12.39 15.87
C LEU A 431 17.40 12.28 15.82
N ILE A 432 16.81 11.48 16.71
CA ILE A 432 15.36 11.28 16.86
C ILE A 432 14.68 12.60 17.22
N GLU A 433 15.25 13.38 18.14
CA GLU A 433 14.70 14.69 18.52
C GLU A 433 14.63 15.63 17.31
N SER A 434 15.69 15.72 16.51
CA SER A 434 15.70 16.56 15.30
C SER A 434 14.67 16.10 14.25
N ILE A 435 14.47 14.80 14.08
CA ILE A 435 13.44 14.23 13.18
C ILE A 435 12.04 14.55 13.70
N ASN A 436 11.77 14.31 15.00
CA ASN A 436 10.47 14.55 15.62
C ASN A 436 10.10 16.05 15.63
N ASN A 437 11.08 16.92 15.85
CA ASN A 437 10.87 18.36 15.80
C ASN A 437 10.47 18.83 14.40
N ALA A 438 11.13 18.29 13.38
CA ALA A 438 10.87 18.59 11.97
C ALA A 438 9.57 17.96 11.43
N ASN A 439 9.01 16.94 12.08
CA ASN A 439 7.70 16.38 11.74
C ASN A 439 6.60 17.39 12.03
N ASP A 440 6.09 18.08 11.01
CA ASP A 440 5.01 19.07 11.15
C ASP A 440 3.60 18.48 11.22
N SER A 441 3.48 17.15 11.15
CA SER A 441 2.21 16.44 11.23
C SER A 441 1.76 16.33 12.69
N VAL A 442 0.90 17.26 13.10
CA VAL A 442 0.39 17.38 14.47
C VAL A 442 -1.10 17.08 14.50
N ILE A 443 -1.53 16.29 15.49
CA ILE A 443 -2.94 16.08 15.84
C ILE A 443 -3.33 16.91 17.06
N GLY A 444 -4.52 17.48 17.05
CA GLY A 444 -5.10 18.24 18.15
C GLY A 444 -5.67 17.35 19.25
N ASP A 445 -6.31 16.25 18.85
CA ASP A 445 -6.94 15.26 19.73
C ASP A 445 -6.55 13.83 19.33
N ILE A 446 -6.69 12.88 20.25
CA ILE A 446 -6.44 11.45 19.98
C ILE A 446 -7.44 10.87 18.98
N ASP A 447 -8.65 11.44 18.90
CA ASP A 447 -9.67 11.04 17.93
C ASP A 447 -9.27 11.39 16.47
N GLU A 448 -8.30 12.29 16.29
CA GLU A 448 -7.72 12.62 14.98
C GLU A 448 -6.59 11.66 14.57
N LEU A 449 -6.19 10.74 15.45
CA LEU A 449 -5.15 9.75 15.15
C LEU A 449 -5.61 8.81 14.04
N ILE A 450 -4.83 8.74 12.96
CA ILE A 450 -5.09 7.80 11.89
C ILE A 450 -4.75 6.38 12.39
N PRO A 451 -5.56 5.36 12.06
CA PRO A 451 -5.26 3.98 12.44
C PRO A 451 -3.86 3.53 12.02
N LEU A 452 -3.02 3.22 13.01
CA LEU A 452 -1.63 2.79 12.81
C LEU A 452 -1.50 1.29 12.53
N PHE A 453 -2.43 0.48 13.05
CA PHE A 453 -2.40 -0.98 13.01
C PHE A 453 -3.57 -1.49 12.16
N ASN A 454 -3.24 -1.95 10.95
CA ASN A 454 -4.25 -2.28 9.94
C ASN A 454 -4.12 -3.70 9.37
N THR A 455 -3.10 -4.44 9.79
CA THR A 455 -2.75 -5.75 9.21
C THR A 455 -3.77 -6.80 9.61
N ASN A 456 -4.19 -6.81 10.89
CA ASN A 456 -5.11 -7.82 11.41
C ASN A 456 -6.53 -7.74 10.79
N TYR A 457 -6.89 -6.61 10.16
CA TYR A 457 -8.15 -6.50 9.40
C TYR A 457 -8.19 -7.41 8.17
N MET A 458 -7.04 -7.91 7.70
CA MET A 458 -6.97 -8.86 6.58
C MET A 458 -7.46 -10.25 6.97
N ARG A 459 -7.48 -10.60 8.26
CA ARG A 459 -7.93 -11.93 8.71
C ARG A 459 -9.35 -12.23 8.25
N LYS A 460 -9.53 -13.40 7.65
CA LYS A 460 -10.84 -13.90 7.23
C LYS A 460 -11.50 -14.59 8.41
N ARG A 461 -12.57 -14.00 8.93
CA ARG A 461 -13.36 -14.59 10.01
C ARG A 461 -14.65 -15.12 9.42
N ARG A 462 -14.95 -16.39 9.66
CA ARG A 462 -16.28 -16.97 9.37
C ARG A 462 -17.04 -16.98 10.69
N LEU A 463 -18.35 -16.72 10.65
CA LEU A 463 -19.21 -16.98 11.80
C LEU A 463 -19.16 -18.50 12.04
N HIS A 464 -18.87 -18.89 13.28
CA HIS A 464 -18.88 -20.28 13.71
C HIS A 464 -20.29 -20.85 13.69
#